data_AF-A0A3M1G2I3-F1
#
_entry.id   AF-A0A3M1G2I3-F1
#
_cell.length_a   1.000
_cell.length_b   1.000
_cell.length_c   1.000
_cell.angle_alpha   90.00
_cell.angle_beta   90.00
_cell.angle_gamma   90.00
#
_symmetry.space_group_name_H-M   'P 1'
#
loop_
_entity.id
_entity.type
_entity.pdbx_description
1 polymer ?
#
loop_
_entity_poly.entity_id
_entity_poly.type
_entity_poly.pdbx_seq_one_letter_code
_entity_poly.pdbx_strand_id
1 'polypeptide(L)'
;VPVHTVAIIGTTDEQVADPENLRIESWEVALMLAEADKLVPRFSQSRILRAWAGVRPLYQEGFHGDSRDVTRSLALLDHKERDGVAGFLTITGGKWTTFRLMAEKTMDQACRHLGVERPCTTGQTPVPGMEQGHYWLGHRLHEVEGERLQGELVCECELVTRAMVENAARRNPTVTLDDLRRDVRLGMGPCQGGFCTYRAVGILHEIARESHPDAYVLESEADAEVWETAYMQSPALSSQGESITEHAGPGEEARPRQARPTRSPAIDRLSPMSNPSLLLRDFLQERWKGVLPILWGRQLRQERLDQLIYLAVMNADHLPGPEVESPMSDFYRFDTTPDPLPAAEGLDQEGGGA
;
A
#
# COMPACT_ATOMS: atom_id res chain seq x y z
N VAL A 1 12.58 -6.99 18.65
CA VAL A 1 11.36 -6.35 19.20
C VAL A 1 10.15 -7.23 18.91
N PRO A 2 9.51 -7.83 19.93
CA PRO A 2 8.25 -8.58 19.75
C PRO A 2 7.13 -7.65 19.25
N VAL A 3 6.39 -8.07 18.24
CA VAL A 3 5.23 -7.36 17.69
C VAL A 3 4.17 -8.39 17.28
N HIS A 4 3.10 -8.50 18.06
CA HIS A 4 2.05 -9.50 17.90
C HIS A 4 2.63 -10.93 17.82
N THR A 5 2.33 -11.63 16.74
CA THR A 5 2.72 -13.02 16.49
C THR A 5 4.11 -13.14 15.85
N VAL A 6 4.84 -12.02 15.69
CA VAL A 6 6.16 -11.97 15.06
C VAL A 6 7.16 -11.18 15.90
N ALA A 7 8.44 -11.25 15.53
CA ALA A 7 9.49 -10.40 16.08
C ALA A 7 10.21 -9.65 14.96
N ILE A 8 10.58 -8.42 15.24
CA ILE A 8 11.31 -7.52 14.34
C ILE A 8 12.76 -7.43 14.79
N ILE A 9 13.68 -7.50 13.84
CA ILE A 9 15.10 -7.18 14.01
C ILE A 9 15.48 -6.07 13.02
N GLY A 10 16.34 -5.16 13.44
CA GLY A 10 16.78 -4.03 12.65
C GLY A 10 17.69 -3.10 13.44
N THR A 11 18.29 -2.08 12.82
CA THR A 11 18.17 -1.70 11.40
C THR A 11 19.55 -1.52 10.76
N THR A 12 19.61 -1.47 9.42
CA THR A 12 20.76 -0.94 8.68
C THR A 12 20.72 0.59 8.62
N ASP A 13 21.83 1.19 8.17
CA ASP A 13 21.98 2.63 8.00
C ASP A 13 22.89 2.90 6.81
N GLU A 14 22.27 3.05 5.64
CA GLU A 14 22.92 3.23 4.35
C GLU A 14 22.41 4.50 3.68
N GLN A 15 23.30 5.19 2.97
CA GLN A 15 22.93 6.35 2.18
C GLN A 15 22.22 5.88 0.90
N VAL A 16 21.09 6.49 0.59
CA VAL A 16 20.32 6.22 -0.62
C VAL A 16 20.27 7.47 -1.48
N ALA A 17 20.47 7.32 -2.78
CA ALA A 17 20.43 8.42 -3.74
C ALA A 17 19.01 8.84 -4.10
N ASP A 18 18.08 7.88 -4.09
CA ASP A 18 16.67 8.07 -4.44
C ASP A 18 15.79 7.53 -3.30
N PRO A 19 14.96 8.36 -2.66
CA PRO A 19 14.07 7.93 -1.58
C PRO A 19 12.99 6.94 -2.02
N GLU A 20 12.67 6.89 -3.32
CA GLU A 20 11.71 5.93 -3.89
C GLU A 20 12.36 4.55 -4.15
N ASN A 21 13.69 4.49 -4.18
CA ASN A 21 14.42 3.23 -4.35
C ASN A 21 14.66 2.54 -3.01
N LEU A 22 13.64 1.82 -2.54
CA LEU A 22 13.63 1.08 -1.27
C LEU A 22 14.14 -0.37 -1.38
N ARG A 23 15.07 -0.64 -2.31
CA ARG A 23 15.55 -2.00 -2.53
C ARG A 23 16.36 -2.49 -1.33
N ILE A 24 16.02 -3.68 -0.83
CA ILE A 24 16.75 -4.37 0.23
C ILE A 24 17.76 -5.30 -0.40
N GLU A 25 19.04 -5.10 -0.09
CA GLU A 25 20.10 -5.95 -0.62
C GLU A 25 20.33 -7.18 0.27
N SER A 26 20.82 -8.27 -0.32
CA SER A 26 21.00 -9.55 0.37
C SER A 26 21.99 -9.46 1.55
N TRP A 27 22.99 -8.60 1.45
CA TRP A 27 23.99 -8.39 2.49
C TRP A 27 23.38 -7.75 3.74
N GLU A 28 22.37 -6.89 3.60
CA GLU A 28 21.71 -6.23 4.73
C GLU A 28 21.04 -7.26 5.63
N VAL A 29 20.38 -8.24 5.00
CA VAL A 29 19.70 -9.32 5.70
C VAL A 29 20.71 -10.26 6.35
N ALA A 30 21.78 -10.61 5.63
CA ALA A 30 22.85 -11.42 6.18
C ALA A 30 23.51 -10.75 7.40
N LEU A 31 23.72 -9.42 7.33
CA LEU A 31 24.21 -8.62 8.45
C LEU A 31 23.24 -8.67 9.63
N MET A 32 21.94 -8.45 9.42
CA MET A 32 20.95 -8.51 10.50
C MET A 32 20.94 -9.88 11.20
N LEU A 33 21.02 -10.98 10.43
CA LEU A 33 21.06 -12.33 11.00
C LEU A 33 22.35 -12.59 11.79
N ALA A 34 23.49 -12.14 11.25
CA ALA A 34 24.78 -12.28 11.92
C ALA A 34 24.84 -11.47 13.23
N GLU A 35 24.31 -10.25 13.26
CA GLU A 35 24.20 -9.45 14.47
C GLU A 35 23.24 -10.10 15.49
N ALA A 36 22.15 -10.69 15.01
CA ALA A 36 21.20 -11.42 15.87
C ALA A 36 21.84 -12.64 16.56
N ASP A 37 22.63 -13.41 15.81
CA ASP A 37 23.27 -14.64 16.29
C ASP A 37 24.23 -14.39 17.46
N LYS A 38 24.79 -13.18 17.55
CA LYS A 38 25.63 -12.75 18.69
C LYS A 38 24.84 -12.65 19.99
N LEU A 39 23.54 -12.32 19.90
CA LEU A 39 22.66 -12.13 21.06
C LEU A 39 21.83 -13.38 21.36
N VAL A 40 21.36 -14.07 20.33
CA VAL A 40 20.51 -15.26 20.43
C VAL A 40 21.15 -16.36 19.57
N PRO A 41 21.78 -17.38 20.17
CA PRO A 41 22.43 -18.43 19.41
C PRO A 41 21.48 -19.12 18.42
N ARG A 42 21.94 -19.27 17.17
CA ARG A 42 21.19 -19.88 16.05
C ARG A 42 19.92 -19.12 15.65
N PHE A 43 19.82 -17.83 15.98
CA PHE A 43 18.76 -16.95 15.49
C PHE A 43 18.66 -16.99 13.96
N SER A 44 19.77 -17.07 13.24
CA SER A 44 19.83 -17.19 11.78
C SER A 44 19.08 -18.41 11.22
N GLN A 45 18.79 -19.42 12.03
CA GLN A 45 18.00 -20.60 11.66
C GLN A 45 16.50 -20.39 11.88
N SER A 46 16.09 -19.25 12.43
CA SER A 46 14.69 -18.89 12.63
C SER A 46 13.98 -18.67 11.29
N ARG A 47 12.66 -18.87 11.28
CA ARG A 47 11.84 -18.58 10.11
C ARG A 47 11.80 -17.07 9.85
N ILE A 48 12.45 -16.62 8.79
CA ILE A 48 12.29 -15.26 8.27
C ILE A 48 10.94 -15.15 7.55
N LEU A 49 10.21 -14.07 7.79
CA LEU A 49 8.88 -13.84 7.22
C LEU A 49 8.91 -12.75 6.15
N ARG A 50 9.56 -11.62 6.44
CA ARG A 50 9.64 -10.46 5.53
C ARG A 50 10.77 -9.53 5.95
N ALA A 51 11.18 -8.67 5.03
CA ALA A 51 11.99 -7.49 5.27
C ALA A 51 11.29 -6.26 4.67
N TRP A 52 11.50 -5.08 5.24
CA TRP A 52 11.04 -3.81 4.69
C TRP A 52 12.13 -2.76 4.86
N ALA A 53 12.18 -1.81 3.93
CA ALA A 53 13.04 -0.64 4.01
C ALA A 53 12.20 0.62 4.23
N GLY A 54 12.86 1.68 4.67
CA GLY A 54 12.29 3.01 4.77
C GLY A 54 13.42 4.04 4.83
N VAL A 55 13.24 5.16 4.14
CA VAL A 55 14.25 6.22 4.09
C VAL A 55 14.03 7.21 5.24
N ARG A 56 15.13 7.61 5.88
CA ARG A 56 15.12 8.63 6.93
C ARG A 56 15.39 9.99 6.28
N PRO A 57 14.47 10.97 6.37
CA PRO A 57 14.71 12.31 5.83
C PRO A 57 15.65 13.07 6.76
N LEU A 58 16.95 12.81 6.64
CA LEU A 58 17.99 13.50 7.40
C LEU A 58 18.41 14.76 6.66
N TYR A 59 18.36 15.90 7.35
CA TYR A 59 18.73 17.20 6.79
C TYR A 59 19.72 17.88 7.72
N GLN A 60 20.80 18.39 7.13
CA GLN A 60 21.73 19.27 7.81
C GLN A 60 22.29 20.28 6.80
N GLU A 61 22.11 21.56 7.10
CA GLU A 61 22.55 22.64 6.23
C GLU A 61 24.10 22.69 6.23
N GLY A 62 24.71 22.64 5.04
CA GLY A 62 26.17 22.69 4.88
C GLY A 62 26.95 21.44 5.30
N PHE A 63 26.30 20.28 5.48
CA PHE A 63 27.00 19.04 5.86
C PHE A 63 27.53 18.25 4.66
N HIS A 64 28.84 17.97 4.70
CA HIS A 64 29.54 17.04 3.81
C HIS A 64 30.28 16.01 4.68
N GLY A 65 29.64 14.88 5.03
CA GLY A 65 30.21 13.83 5.89
C GLY A 65 29.40 12.53 5.87
N ASP A 66 29.85 11.50 6.60
CA ASP A 66 29.22 10.17 6.64
C ASP A 66 27.87 10.16 7.39
N SER A 67 26.92 9.35 6.88
CA SER A 67 25.49 9.32 7.25
C SER A 67 25.18 9.12 8.75
N ARG A 68 26.05 8.45 9.52
CA ARG A 68 25.80 8.14 10.95
C ARG A 68 25.90 9.37 11.86
N ASP A 69 26.60 10.41 11.43
CA ASP A 69 26.88 11.61 12.22
C ASP A 69 25.96 12.79 11.88
N VAL A 70 25.06 12.63 10.89
CA VAL A 70 24.07 13.66 10.56
C VAL A 70 23.09 13.82 11.73
N THR A 71 23.01 15.03 12.28
CA THR A 71 22.18 15.30 13.44
C THR A 71 20.70 15.05 13.11
N ARG A 72 20.07 14.12 13.85
CA ARG A 72 18.61 13.86 13.81
C ARG A 72 17.76 15.01 14.37
N SER A 73 18.34 16.21 14.50
CA SER A 73 17.65 17.39 14.98
C SER A 73 16.60 17.81 13.96
N LEU A 74 15.43 18.21 14.46
CA LEU A 74 14.41 18.84 13.62
C LEU A 74 14.96 20.15 13.05
N ALA A 75 14.67 20.42 11.79
CA ALA A 75 15.02 21.67 11.12
C ALA A 75 13.75 22.32 10.55
N LEU A 76 13.43 23.52 11.04
CA LEU A 76 12.36 24.35 10.52
C LEU A 76 12.99 25.45 9.65
N LEU A 77 12.69 25.42 8.35
CA LEU A 77 13.17 26.37 7.37
C LEU A 77 12.07 27.41 7.12
N ASP A 78 12.39 28.66 7.41
CA ASP A 78 11.58 29.80 7.02
C ASP A 78 12.08 30.36 5.68
N HIS A 79 11.36 30.06 4.60
CA HIS A 79 11.75 30.47 3.26
C HIS A 79 11.61 31.98 3.04
N LYS A 80 10.89 32.72 3.90
CA LYS A 80 10.85 34.18 3.83
C LYS A 80 12.20 34.78 4.22
N GLU A 81 12.81 34.27 5.28
CA GLU A 81 14.12 34.74 5.77
C GLU A 81 15.28 34.16 4.95
N ARG A 82 15.16 32.89 4.56
CA ARG A 82 16.21 32.15 3.83
C ARG A 82 16.25 32.50 2.35
N ASP A 83 15.10 32.54 1.69
CA ASP A 83 14.97 32.57 0.23
C ASP A 83 14.13 33.76 -0.29
N GLY A 84 13.60 34.61 0.59
CA GLY A 84 12.70 35.71 0.23
C GLY A 84 11.27 35.30 -0.15
N VAL A 85 10.90 34.01 0.01
CA VAL A 85 9.59 33.47 -0.37
C VAL A 85 8.66 33.44 0.84
N ALA A 86 7.69 34.36 0.86
CA ALA A 86 6.70 34.43 1.93
C ALA A 86 5.67 33.29 1.86
N GLY A 87 5.13 32.89 3.03
CA GLY A 87 4.05 31.90 3.13
C GLY A 87 4.49 30.44 2.96
N PHE A 88 5.80 30.18 2.88
CA PHE A 88 6.35 28.85 2.70
C PHE A 88 7.26 28.45 3.86
N LEU A 89 6.92 27.36 4.54
CA LEU A 89 7.66 26.79 5.66
C LEU A 89 7.92 25.31 5.39
N THR A 90 9.15 24.86 5.61
CA THR A 90 9.51 23.44 5.51
C THR A 90 9.96 22.93 6.88
N ILE A 91 9.40 21.81 7.32
CA ILE A 91 9.87 21.07 8.51
C ILE A 91 10.43 19.72 8.05
N THR A 92 11.68 19.46 8.39
CA THR A 92 12.38 18.23 8.00
C THR A 92 13.22 17.69 9.16
N GLY A 93 13.71 16.46 9.05
CA GLY A 93 14.39 15.76 10.13
C GLY A 93 13.44 15.36 11.26
N GLY A 94 13.98 15.33 12.48
CA GLY A 94 13.25 14.89 13.66
C GLY A 94 13.00 13.39 13.71
N LYS A 95 12.13 12.97 14.64
CA LYS A 95 11.73 11.58 14.85
C LYS A 95 10.21 11.51 14.96
N TRP A 96 9.66 10.32 14.70
CA TRP A 96 8.26 10.05 15.02
C TRP A 96 7.93 10.42 16.46
N THR A 97 8.80 10.12 17.43
CA THR A 97 8.57 10.46 18.85
C THR A 97 8.50 11.96 19.14
N THR A 98 8.97 12.82 18.22
CA THR A 98 8.96 14.27 18.35
C THR A 98 7.94 14.95 17.44
N PHE A 99 7.07 14.19 16.76
CA PHE A 99 6.14 14.73 15.75
C PHE A 99 5.29 15.89 16.29
N ARG A 100 4.82 15.79 17.53
CA ARG A 100 3.99 16.82 18.18
C ARG A 100 4.77 18.12 18.42
N LEU A 101 6.04 18.03 18.85
CA LEU A 101 6.91 19.19 19.03
C LEU A 101 7.27 19.83 17.68
N MET A 102 7.43 19.01 16.63
CA MET A 102 7.63 19.50 15.27
C MET A 102 6.41 20.31 14.80
N ALA A 103 5.20 19.77 14.98
CA ALA A 103 3.96 20.46 14.63
C ALA A 103 3.80 21.78 15.41
N GLU A 104 4.07 21.77 16.72
CA GLU A 104 4.05 22.98 17.56
C GLU A 104 4.98 24.06 17.00
N LYS A 105 6.27 23.74 16.78
CA LYS A 105 7.24 24.70 16.23
C LYS A 105 6.84 25.24 14.86
N THR A 106 6.35 24.38 13.96
CA THR A 106 5.90 24.79 12.63
C THR A 106 4.71 25.74 12.72
N MET A 107 3.72 25.41 13.57
CA MET A 107 2.53 26.23 13.73
C MET A 107 2.81 27.54 14.45
N ASP A 108 3.74 27.58 15.39
CA ASP A 108 4.17 28.83 16.05
C ASP A 108 4.84 29.80 15.06
N GLN A 109 5.61 29.29 14.10
CA GLN A 109 6.16 30.12 13.01
C GLN A 109 5.05 30.58 12.06
N ALA A 110 4.13 29.70 11.68
CA ALA A 110 2.99 30.08 10.84
C ALA A 110 2.11 31.16 11.49
N CYS A 111 1.81 31.01 12.79
CA CYS A 111 1.04 31.98 13.55
C CYS A 111 1.71 33.36 13.59
N ARG A 112 3.04 33.41 13.75
CA ARG A 112 3.82 34.66 13.67
C ARG A 112 3.68 35.36 12.32
N HIS A 113 3.76 34.62 11.20
CA HIS A 113 3.56 35.20 9.86
C HIS A 113 2.15 35.70 9.62
N LEU A 114 1.15 35.04 10.22
CA LEU A 114 -0.27 35.41 10.10
C LEU A 114 -0.70 36.49 11.09
N GLY A 115 0.17 36.93 12.02
CA GLY A 115 -0.18 37.87 13.08
C GLY A 115 -1.20 37.31 14.08
N VAL A 116 -1.25 35.97 14.23
CA VAL A 116 -2.14 35.27 15.15
C VAL A 116 -1.37 34.92 16.41
N GLU A 117 -1.85 35.35 17.57
CA GLU A 117 -1.33 34.91 18.87
C GLU A 117 -2.28 33.89 19.49
N ARG A 118 -1.85 32.63 19.55
CA ARG A 118 -2.60 31.56 20.21
C ARG A 118 -1.62 30.58 20.86
N PRO A 119 -1.80 30.25 22.16
CA PRO A 119 -0.97 29.24 22.80
C PRO A 119 -1.24 27.85 22.21
N CYS A 120 -0.18 27.07 22.01
CA CYS A 120 -0.31 25.67 21.64
C CYS A 120 -0.86 24.86 22.82
N THR A 121 -1.97 24.13 22.58
CA THR A 121 -2.59 23.25 23.60
C THR A 121 -2.43 21.76 23.27
N THR A 122 -1.73 21.42 22.19
CA THR A 122 -1.66 20.04 21.66
C THR A 122 -1.04 19.05 22.64
N GLY A 123 -0.22 19.51 23.60
CA GLY A 123 0.31 18.66 24.66
C GLY A 123 -0.71 18.20 25.71
N GLN A 124 -1.86 18.86 25.76
CA GLN A 124 -2.97 18.53 26.66
C GLN A 124 -4.18 17.98 25.89
N THR A 125 -4.25 18.23 24.57
CA THR A 125 -5.32 17.70 23.71
C THR A 125 -5.14 16.19 23.51
N PRO A 126 -6.10 15.35 23.94
CA PRO A 126 -6.08 13.92 23.65
C PRO A 126 -6.13 13.67 22.14
N VAL A 127 -5.40 12.66 21.66
CA VAL A 127 -5.56 12.17 20.29
C VAL A 127 -6.88 11.41 20.16
N PRO A 128 -7.56 11.43 18.99
CA PRO A 128 -8.73 10.59 18.75
C PRO A 128 -8.42 9.10 19.03
N GLY A 129 -9.37 8.36 19.60
CA GLY A 129 -9.19 6.95 19.94
C GLY A 129 -8.74 6.68 21.38
N MET A 130 -8.43 7.73 22.16
CA MET A 130 -8.03 7.59 23.57
C MET A 130 -9.10 6.92 24.46
N GLU A 131 -10.37 7.02 24.08
CA GLU A 131 -11.49 6.35 24.76
C GLU A 131 -11.36 4.81 24.75
N GLN A 132 -10.54 4.25 23.85
CA GLN A 132 -10.29 2.81 23.73
C GLN A 132 -9.28 2.30 24.79
N GLY A 133 -8.66 3.20 25.56
CA GLY A 133 -7.71 2.87 26.60
C GLY A 133 -6.31 2.54 26.08
N HIS A 134 -5.47 1.96 26.95
CA HIS A 134 -4.11 1.59 26.58
C HIS A 134 -4.09 0.31 25.75
N TYR A 135 -3.32 0.37 24.66
CA TYR A 135 -3.07 -0.80 23.84
C TYR A 135 -2.41 -1.94 24.64
N TRP A 136 -2.88 -3.17 24.45
CA TRP A 136 -2.24 -4.36 24.99
C TRP A 136 -2.34 -5.54 24.01
N LEU A 137 -1.31 -6.40 24.03
CA LEU A 137 -1.03 -7.36 22.94
C LEU A 137 -2.10 -8.44 22.73
N GLY A 138 -2.91 -8.75 23.75
CA GLY A 138 -3.90 -9.82 23.73
C GLY A 138 -5.35 -9.35 23.60
N HIS A 139 -5.61 -8.06 23.41
CA HIS A 139 -6.99 -7.53 23.36
C HIS A 139 -7.87 -8.25 22.34
N ARG A 140 -7.37 -8.47 21.12
CA ARG A 140 -8.14 -9.19 20.09
C ARG A 140 -8.44 -10.64 20.45
N LEU A 141 -7.51 -11.34 21.10
CA LEU A 141 -7.77 -12.71 21.54
C LEU A 141 -8.85 -12.74 22.61
N HIS A 142 -8.77 -11.81 23.56
CA HIS A 142 -9.76 -11.67 24.61
C HIS A 142 -11.15 -11.36 24.08
N GLU A 143 -11.26 -10.44 23.11
CA GLU A 143 -12.51 -10.10 22.42
C GLU A 143 -13.06 -11.31 21.65
N VAL A 144 -12.22 -11.96 20.82
CA VAL A 144 -12.64 -13.12 20.01
C VAL A 144 -13.10 -14.30 20.88
N GLU A 145 -12.41 -14.58 21.99
CA GLU A 145 -12.81 -15.65 22.90
C GLU A 145 -14.04 -15.29 23.72
N GLY A 146 -14.11 -14.06 24.23
CA GLY A 146 -15.23 -13.57 25.04
C GLY A 146 -16.55 -13.52 24.27
N GLU A 147 -16.49 -13.06 23.02
CA GLU A 147 -17.66 -12.92 22.15
C GLU A 147 -17.87 -14.11 21.20
N ARG A 148 -16.99 -15.12 21.24
CA ARG A 148 -17.03 -16.33 20.39
C ARG A 148 -17.04 -16.01 18.89
N LEU A 149 -16.17 -15.10 18.47
CA LEU A 149 -16.09 -14.59 17.09
C LEU A 149 -15.18 -15.45 16.18
N GLN A 150 -14.87 -16.69 16.53
CA GLN A 150 -13.92 -17.51 15.75
C GLN A 150 -14.39 -17.74 14.30
N GLY A 151 -15.71 -17.81 14.08
CA GLY A 151 -16.30 -17.94 12.74
C GLY A 151 -16.26 -16.66 11.91
N GLU A 152 -16.03 -15.50 12.54
CA GLU A 152 -16.03 -14.18 11.89
C GLU A 152 -14.63 -13.72 11.48
N LEU A 153 -13.61 -14.57 11.65
CA LEU A 153 -12.22 -14.22 11.37
C LEU A 153 -11.96 -14.13 9.86
N VAL A 154 -11.54 -12.94 9.44
CA VAL A 154 -10.98 -12.69 8.10
C VAL A 154 -9.49 -13.00 8.10
N CYS A 155 -8.76 -12.67 9.17
CA CYS A 155 -7.35 -13.00 9.34
C CYS A 155 -7.10 -13.67 10.69
N GLU A 156 -6.75 -14.95 10.68
CA GLU A 156 -6.44 -15.73 11.87
C GLU A 156 -5.10 -15.32 12.49
N CYS A 157 -4.15 -14.87 11.67
CA CYS A 157 -2.80 -14.52 12.12
C CYS A 157 -2.75 -13.25 12.98
N GLU A 158 -3.67 -12.31 12.76
CA GLU A 158 -3.76 -11.01 13.43
C GLU A 158 -5.11 -10.84 14.14
N LEU A 159 -5.92 -11.91 14.20
CA LEU A 159 -7.26 -11.95 14.78
C LEU A 159 -8.17 -10.82 14.28
N VAL A 160 -8.15 -10.57 12.97
CA VAL A 160 -8.98 -9.56 12.32
C VAL A 160 -10.33 -10.18 11.99
N THR A 161 -11.42 -9.60 12.52
CA THR A 161 -12.79 -10.02 12.24
C THR A 161 -13.37 -9.29 11.02
N ARG A 162 -14.46 -9.83 10.46
CA ARG A 162 -15.23 -9.18 9.39
C ARG A 162 -15.69 -7.78 9.81
N ALA A 163 -16.23 -7.64 11.01
CA ALA A 163 -16.67 -6.36 11.55
C ALA A 163 -15.55 -5.29 11.57
N MET A 164 -14.30 -5.68 11.87
CA MET A 164 -13.16 -4.76 11.81
C MET A 164 -12.88 -4.26 10.39
N VAL A 165 -12.94 -5.16 9.40
CA VAL A 165 -12.76 -4.81 7.99
C VAL A 165 -13.88 -3.88 7.52
N GLU A 166 -15.13 -4.21 7.82
CA GLU A 166 -16.28 -3.39 7.45
C GLU A 166 -16.23 -2.01 8.13
N ASN A 167 -15.89 -1.94 9.42
CA ASN A 167 -15.76 -0.68 10.14
C ASN A 167 -14.61 0.19 9.60
N ALA A 168 -13.50 -0.40 9.16
CA ALA A 168 -12.44 0.35 8.49
C ALA A 168 -12.91 0.87 7.12
N ALA A 169 -13.60 0.02 6.33
CA ALA A 169 -14.12 0.40 5.03
C ALA A 169 -15.19 1.50 5.10
N ARG A 170 -16.15 1.42 6.03
CA ARG A 170 -17.21 2.43 6.19
C ARG A 170 -16.67 3.79 6.65
N ARG A 171 -15.54 3.82 7.36
CA ARG A 171 -14.87 5.06 7.78
C ARG A 171 -14.08 5.73 6.65
N ASN A 172 -13.73 4.98 5.61
CA ASN A 172 -12.95 5.47 4.47
C ASN A 172 -13.58 5.00 3.14
N PRO A 173 -14.38 5.84 2.46
CA PRO A 173 -15.01 5.49 1.19
C PRO A 173 -14.04 5.18 0.04
N THR A 174 -12.74 5.47 0.20
CA THR A 174 -11.68 5.13 -0.74
C THR A 174 -10.70 4.11 -0.17
N VAL A 175 -11.16 3.29 0.78
CA VAL A 175 -10.33 2.28 1.46
C VAL A 175 -9.66 1.37 0.45
N THR A 176 -8.37 1.13 0.66
CA THR A 176 -7.60 0.13 -0.04
C THR A 176 -7.28 -1.04 0.90
N LEU A 177 -6.86 -2.18 0.32
CA LEU A 177 -6.34 -3.28 1.12
C LEU A 177 -5.09 -2.89 1.94
N ASP A 178 -4.31 -1.92 1.47
CA ASP A 178 -3.17 -1.42 2.23
C ASP A 178 -3.59 -0.51 3.40
N ASP A 179 -4.68 0.24 3.25
CA ASP A 179 -5.30 0.93 4.38
C ASP A 179 -5.80 -0.07 5.42
N LEU A 180 -6.44 -1.18 5.01
CA LEU A 180 -6.82 -2.25 5.94
C LEU A 180 -5.60 -2.90 6.62
N ARG A 181 -4.48 -3.01 5.90
CA ARG A 181 -3.21 -3.46 6.49
C ARG A 181 -2.70 -2.48 7.54
N ARG A 182 -2.82 -1.17 7.33
CA ARG A 182 -2.41 -0.13 8.29
C ARG A 182 -3.37 -0.01 9.47
N ASP A 183 -4.67 0.00 9.21
CA ASP A 183 -5.72 0.25 10.20
C ASP A 183 -5.97 -0.94 11.12
N VAL A 184 -6.13 -2.14 10.54
CA VAL A 184 -6.52 -3.34 11.29
C VAL A 184 -5.45 -4.41 11.29
N ARG A 185 -4.28 -4.17 10.69
CA ARG A 185 -3.17 -5.13 10.57
C ARG A 185 -3.50 -6.33 9.67
N LEU A 186 -4.47 -6.20 8.76
CA LEU A 186 -4.79 -7.24 7.79
C LEU A 186 -3.52 -7.65 7.02
N GLY A 187 -3.21 -8.95 7.00
CA GLY A 187 -2.04 -9.47 6.28
C GLY A 187 -0.67 -9.16 6.90
N MET A 188 -0.60 -8.57 8.09
CA MET A 188 0.68 -8.32 8.77
C MET A 188 1.27 -9.53 9.51
N GLY A 189 0.48 -10.59 9.71
CA GLY A 189 0.90 -11.79 10.42
C GLY A 189 1.75 -12.76 9.57
N PRO A 190 2.07 -13.97 10.08
CA PRO A 190 3.05 -14.85 9.45
C PRO A 190 2.70 -15.35 8.05
N CYS A 191 1.42 -15.44 7.69
CA CYS A 191 1.00 -15.78 6.33
C CYS A 191 1.19 -14.63 5.32
N GLN A 192 1.61 -13.45 5.81
CA GLN A 192 1.77 -12.23 5.02
C GLN A 192 0.53 -11.88 4.21
N GLY A 193 -0.68 -12.26 4.62
CA GLY A 193 -1.90 -11.96 3.87
C GLY A 193 -2.24 -12.93 2.74
N GLY A 194 -1.56 -14.08 2.61
CA GLY A 194 -1.90 -15.10 1.61
C GLY A 194 -3.36 -15.59 1.69
N PHE A 195 -3.97 -15.59 2.89
CA PHE A 195 -5.35 -16.07 3.08
C PHE A 195 -6.38 -14.96 3.27
N CYS A 196 -6.07 -13.93 4.04
CA CYS A 196 -7.06 -12.93 4.40
C CYS A 196 -7.33 -11.91 3.30
N THR A 197 -6.42 -11.75 2.33
CA THR A 197 -6.55 -10.72 1.29
C THR A 197 -7.76 -10.98 0.41
N TYR A 198 -7.92 -12.20 -0.13
CA TYR A 198 -9.07 -12.51 -0.99
C TYR A 198 -10.41 -12.42 -0.24
N ARG A 199 -10.42 -12.80 1.05
CA ARG A 199 -11.61 -12.64 1.90
C ARG A 199 -11.97 -11.17 2.08
N ALA A 200 -10.99 -10.32 2.34
CA ALA A 200 -11.19 -8.88 2.46
C ALA A 200 -11.64 -8.24 1.14
N VAL A 201 -11.10 -8.67 -0.02
CA VAL A 201 -11.57 -8.23 -1.34
C VAL A 201 -13.05 -8.55 -1.53
N GLY A 202 -13.47 -9.78 -1.18
CA GLY A 202 -14.88 -10.18 -1.24
C GLY A 202 -15.77 -9.27 -0.38
N ILE A 203 -15.35 -8.97 0.85
CA ILE A 203 -16.08 -8.06 1.75
C ILE A 203 -16.17 -6.65 1.16
N LEU A 204 -15.08 -6.10 0.64
CA LEU A 204 -15.09 -4.77 0.02
C LEU A 204 -16.00 -4.72 -1.21
N HIS A 205 -16.03 -5.80 -2.01
CA HIS A 205 -16.93 -5.93 -3.14
C HIS A 205 -18.42 -5.99 -2.71
N GLU A 206 -18.74 -6.74 -1.66
CA GLU A 206 -20.09 -6.77 -1.07
C GLU A 206 -20.54 -5.36 -0.66
N ILE A 207 -19.70 -4.61 0.07
CA ILE A 207 -19.98 -3.24 0.52
C ILE A 207 -20.17 -2.29 -0.68
N ALA A 208 -19.33 -2.43 -1.71
CA ALA A 208 -19.41 -1.60 -2.91
C ALA A 208 -20.74 -1.83 -3.66
N ARG A 209 -21.18 -3.09 -3.77
CA ARG A 209 -22.47 -3.45 -4.38
C ARG A 209 -23.68 -2.87 -3.63
N GLU A 210 -23.67 -2.91 -2.31
CA GLU A 210 -24.73 -2.30 -1.48
C GLU A 210 -24.81 -0.78 -1.71
N SER A 211 -23.66 -0.14 -1.93
CA SER A 211 -23.56 1.32 -2.08
C SER A 211 -23.90 1.80 -3.50
N HIS A 212 -23.70 0.96 -4.53
CA HIS A 212 -23.89 1.30 -5.93
C HIS A 212 -24.50 0.13 -6.74
N PRO A 213 -25.79 -0.20 -6.55
CA PRO A 213 -26.43 -1.34 -7.20
C PRO A 213 -26.47 -1.21 -8.74
N ASP A 214 -26.59 0.01 -9.27
CA ASP A 214 -26.72 0.26 -10.71
C ASP A 214 -25.38 0.26 -11.47
N ALA A 215 -24.24 0.35 -10.76
CA ALA A 215 -22.91 0.32 -11.37
C ALA A 215 -22.40 -1.12 -11.63
N TYR A 216 -23.04 -2.11 -10.99
CA TYR A 216 -22.72 -3.54 -11.08
C TYR A 216 -23.83 -4.33 -11.78
N VAL A 217 -24.48 -3.75 -12.78
CA VAL A 217 -25.21 -4.54 -13.77
C VAL A 217 -24.15 -5.35 -14.53
N LEU A 218 -23.89 -6.57 -14.05
CA LEU A 218 -23.30 -7.60 -14.89
C LEU A 218 -24.11 -7.60 -16.18
N GLU A 219 -23.44 -7.56 -17.33
CA GLU A 219 -24.09 -7.81 -18.61
C GLU A 219 -25.03 -9.00 -18.43
N SER A 220 -26.28 -8.85 -18.88
CA SER A 220 -27.32 -9.81 -18.56
C SER A 220 -26.87 -11.22 -18.95
N GLU A 221 -27.40 -12.29 -18.32
CA GLU A 221 -27.11 -13.67 -18.75
C GLU A 221 -27.38 -13.91 -20.26
N ALA A 222 -28.12 -13.01 -20.92
CA ALA A 222 -28.35 -13.04 -22.36
C ALA A 222 -27.20 -12.47 -23.20
N ASP A 223 -26.29 -11.69 -22.60
CA ASP A 223 -25.16 -11.01 -23.26
C ASP A 223 -23.79 -11.62 -22.90
N ALA A 224 -23.72 -12.47 -21.86
CA ALA A 224 -22.54 -13.27 -21.60
C ALA A 224 -22.36 -14.28 -22.76
N GLU A 225 -21.25 -14.20 -23.51
CA GLU A 225 -20.81 -15.33 -24.34
C GLU A 225 -20.87 -16.59 -23.49
N VAL A 226 -21.38 -17.69 -24.03
CA VAL A 226 -21.48 -18.97 -23.32
C VAL A 226 -20.07 -19.37 -22.87
N TRP A 227 -19.72 -19.01 -21.63
CA TRP A 227 -18.53 -19.51 -20.99
C TRP A 227 -18.76 -21.02 -20.83
N GLU A 228 -17.93 -21.84 -21.48
CA GLU A 228 -17.84 -23.25 -21.12
C GLU A 228 -17.53 -23.31 -19.62
N THR A 229 -18.57 -23.55 -18.82
CA THR A 229 -18.42 -23.69 -17.38
C THR A 229 -17.72 -25.01 -17.13
N ALA A 230 -16.39 -24.97 -17.10
CA ALA A 230 -15.59 -26.10 -16.69
C ALA A 230 -15.78 -26.29 -15.18
N TYR A 231 -16.60 -27.25 -14.79
CA TYR A 231 -16.67 -27.71 -13.41
C TYR A 231 -15.29 -28.25 -13.02
N MET A 232 -14.65 -27.67 -12.00
CA MET A 232 -13.52 -28.32 -11.32
C MET A 232 -14.03 -29.57 -10.60
N GLN A 233 -14.16 -30.67 -11.33
CA GLN A 233 -14.45 -31.96 -10.74
C GLN A 233 -13.17 -32.62 -10.25
N SER A 234 -13.29 -33.36 -9.16
CA SER A 234 -12.22 -34.26 -8.69
C SER A 234 -11.77 -35.17 -9.85
N PRO A 235 -10.46 -35.38 -10.06
CA PRO A 235 -9.94 -36.29 -11.10
C PRO A 235 -10.51 -37.72 -11.04
N ALA A 236 -11.16 -38.10 -9.92
CA ALA A 236 -11.83 -39.38 -9.78
C ALA A 236 -13.13 -39.51 -10.61
N LEU A 237 -13.76 -38.40 -11.01
CA LEU A 237 -15.03 -38.40 -11.76
C LEU A 237 -14.86 -38.22 -13.27
N SER A 238 -13.72 -37.70 -13.74
CA SER A 238 -13.43 -37.53 -15.18
C SER A 238 -13.10 -38.83 -15.92
N SER A 239 -13.06 -39.98 -15.23
CA SER A 239 -12.71 -41.29 -15.80
C SER A 239 -13.90 -42.20 -16.09
N GLN A 240 -15.14 -41.74 -15.90
CA GLN A 240 -16.35 -42.46 -16.32
C GLN A 240 -17.11 -41.59 -17.31
N GLY A 241 -16.98 -41.94 -18.59
CA GLY A 241 -17.28 -41.06 -19.71
C GLY A 241 -18.74 -40.98 -20.11
N GLU A 242 -19.00 -40.04 -21.01
CA GLU A 242 -19.83 -40.17 -22.21
C GLU A 242 -19.58 -38.93 -23.09
N SER A 243 -19.33 -39.14 -24.39
CA SER A 243 -19.15 -38.06 -25.36
C SER A 243 -20.51 -37.44 -25.69
N ILE A 244 -20.64 -36.13 -25.54
CA ILE A 244 -21.80 -35.41 -26.04
C ILE A 244 -21.39 -34.62 -27.28
N THR A 245 -22.10 -34.94 -28.36
CA THR A 245 -21.95 -34.56 -29.76
C THR A 245 -22.24 -33.09 -30.05
N GLU A 246 -21.51 -32.52 -31.02
CA GLU A 246 -21.76 -31.23 -31.66
C GLU A 246 -23.19 -31.13 -32.21
N HIS A 247 -23.91 -30.06 -31.85
CA HIS A 247 -25.12 -29.65 -32.55
C HIS A 247 -24.91 -28.29 -33.23
N ALA A 248 -24.86 -28.34 -34.57
CA ALA A 248 -25.00 -27.19 -35.44
C ALA A 248 -26.46 -26.68 -35.43
N GLY A 249 -26.65 -25.36 -35.39
CA GLY A 249 -27.92 -24.66 -35.56
C GLY A 249 -27.73 -23.34 -36.34
N PRO A 250 -28.78 -22.84 -37.04
CA PRO A 250 -28.61 -22.19 -38.34
C PRO A 250 -28.70 -20.65 -38.34
N GLY A 251 -28.02 -20.07 -39.33
CA GLY A 251 -28.20 -18.74 -39.95
C GLY A 251 -28.96 -17.64 -39.21
N GLU A 252 -28.25 -16.58 -38.83
CA GLU A 252 -28.83 -15.26 -38.61
C GLU A 252 -27.95 -14.16 -39.24
N GLU A 253 -28.56 -13.36 -40.11
CA GLU A 253 -27.93 -12.33 -40.94
C GLU A 253 -27.35 -11.19 -40.10
N ALA A 254 -26.15 -10.74 -40.45
CA ALA A 254 -25.46 -9.62 -39.85
C ALA A 254 -26.26 -8.30 -40.01
N ARG A 255 -26.77 -7.74 -38.92
CA ARG A 255 -27.28 -6.35 -38.89
C ARG A 255 -26.13 -5.35 -38.74
N PRO A 256 -26.17 -4.20 -39.42
CA PRO A 256 -25.10 -3.21 -39.34
C PRO A 256 -25.09 -2.52 -37.97
N ARG A 257 -23.92 -2.48 -37.33
CA ARG A 257 -23.66 -1.73 -36.09
C ARG A 257 -23.95 -0.25 -36.32
N GLN A 258 -25.00 0.28 -35.70
CA GLN A 258 -25.19 1.73 -35.58
C GLN A 258 -24.12 2.29 -34.63
N ALA A 259 -23.42 3.34 -35.07
CA ALA A 259 -22.46 4.06 -34.25
C ALA A 259 -23.17 4.72 -33.07
N ARG A 260 -22.75 4.37 -31.84
CA ARG A 260 -23.17 5.06 -30.61
C ARG A 260 -22.58 6.49 -30.60
N PRO A 261 -23.34 7.50 -30.15
CA PRO A 261 -22.84 8.86 -30.07
C PRO A 261 -21.76 8.97 -28.98
N THR A 262 -20.70 9.69 -29.30
CA THR A 262 -19.63 10.07 -28.38
C THR A 262 -20.20 10.86 -27.20
N ARG A 263 -20.17 10.28 -26.00
CA ARG A 263 -20.43 11.04 -24.77
C ARG A 263 -19.23 11.94 -24.46
N SER A 264 -19.54 13.20 -24.17
CA SER A 264 -18.62 14.27 -23.81
C SER A 264 -17.84 13.97 -22.52
N PRO A 265 -16.63 14.53 -22.32
CA PRO A 265 -15.75 14.20 -21.20
C PRO A 265 -16.21 14.92 -19.93
N ALA A 266 -17.20 14.33 -19.25
CA ALA A 266 -17.42 14.60 -17.84
C ALA A 266 -16.57 13.60 -17.07
N ILE A 267 -15.64 14.12 -16.27
CA ILE A 267 -14.76 13.39 -15.36
C ILE A 267 -15.56 12.31 -14.62
N ASP A 268 -15.38 11.06 -15.03
CA ASP A 268 -15.98 9.90 -14.41
C ASP A 268 -15.23 9.66 -13.09
N ARG A 269 -15.73 10.26 -12.01
CA ARG A 269 -15.27 9.98 -10.63
C ARG A 269 -15.78 8.59 -10.21
N LEU A 270 -15.34 7.55 -10.91
CA LEU A 270 -15.48 6.18 -10.45
C LEU A 270 -14.58 6.03 -9.22
N SER A 271 -15.21 5.89 -8.05
CA SER A 271 -14.52 5.52 -6.82
C SER A 271 -13.68 4.26 -7.10
N PRO A 272 -12.45 4.14 -6.58
CA PRO A 272 -11.63 2.94 -6.76
C PRO A 272 -12.34 1.66 -6.28
N MET A 273 -13.40 1.79 -5.48
CA MET A 273 -14.31 0.71 -5.11
C MET A 273 -15.10 0.09 -6.29
N SER A 274 -15.17 0.72 -7.46
CA SER A 274 -15.96 0.21 -8.60
C SER A 274 -15.27 -0.91 -9.39
N ASN A 275 -13.96 -1.12 -9.21
CA ASN A 275 -13.21 -2.16 -9.92
C ASN A 275 -12.34 -3.00 -8.95
N PRO A 276 -12.84 -4.15 -8.46
CA PRO A 276 -12.13 -4.99 -7.49
C PRO A 276 -10.83 -5.56 -8.05
N SER A 277 -10.78 -5.82 -9.36
CA SER A 277 -9.57 -6.30 -10.04
C SER A 277 -8.49 -5.22 -10.07
N LEU A 278 -8.88 -3.94 -10.23
CA LEU A 278 -7.96 -2.81 -10.14
C LEU A 278 -7.41 -2.62 -8.73
N LEU A 279 -8.27 -2.72 -7.70
CA LEU A 279 -7.86 -2.70 -6.29
C LEU A 279 -6.87 -3.82 -5.96
N LEU A 280 -7.13 -5.03 -6.46
CA LEU A 280 -6.25 -6.17 -6.24
C LEU A 280 -4.88 -5.95 -6.92
N ARG A 281 -4.86 -5.42 -8.16
CA ARG A 281 -3.62 -5.08 -8.86
C ARG A 281 -2.80 -4.08 -8.06
N ASP A 282 -3.40 -2.96 -7.68
CA ASP A 282 -2.70 -1.88 -7.01
C ASP A 282 -2.21 -2.33 -5.63
N PHE A 283 -3.01 -3.12 -4.92
CA PHE A 283 -2.57 -3.76 -3.69
C PHE A 283 -1.36 -4.65 -3.93
N LEU A 284 -1.37 -5.53 -4.94
CA LEU A 284 -0.24 -6.40 -5.22
C LEU A 284 1.02 -5.59 -5.55
N GLN A 285 0.91 -4.46 -6.26
CA GLN A 285 2.05 -3.59 -6.53
C GLN A 285 2.57 -2.91 -5.26
N GLU A 286 1.72 -2.20 -4.51
CA GLU A 286 2.12 -1.50 -3.27
C GLU A 286 2.60 -2.45 -2.19
N ARG A 287 2.01 -3.65 -2.11
CA ARG A 287 2.40 -4.72 -1.17
C ARG A 287 3.88 -5.06 -1.28
N TRP A 288 4.39 -5.16 -2.50
CA TRP A 288 5.77 -5.55 -2.80
C TRP A 288 6.68 -4.35 -3.04
N LYS A 289 6.13 -3.13 -3.12
CA LYS A 289 6.90 -1.90 -3.20
C LYS A 289 7.79 -1.76 -1.96
N GLY A 290 9.10 -1.80 -2.16
CA GLY A 290 10.11 -1.79 -1.08
C GLY A 290 10.14 -3.04 -0.18
N VAL A 291 9.42 -4.11 -0.54
CA VAL A 291 9.38 -5.38 0.20
C VAL A 291 9.92 -6.49 -0.68
N LEU A 292 11.13 -6.98 -0.39
CA LEU A 292 11.72 -8.14 -1.07
C LEU A 292 11.47 -9.40 -0.21
N PRO A 293 10.63 -10.36 -0.65
CA PRO A 293 10.53 -11.65 0.01
C PRO A 293 11.84 -12.42 -0.17
N ILE A 294 12.44 -12.89 0.92
CA ILE A 294 13.69 -13.66 0.90
C ILE A 294 13.35 -15.12 1.16
N LEU A 295 13.42 -15.90 0.09
CA LEU A 295 12.80 -17.23 0.04
C LEU A 295 13.86 -18.29 -0.22
N TRP A 296 13.93 -19.31 0.65
CA TRP A 296 14.73 -20.51 0.40
C TRP A 296 14.03 -21.75 0.94
N GLY A 297 14.38 -22.92 0.38
CA GLY A 297 13.88 -24.21 0.87
C GLY A 297 12.34 -24.33 0.88
N ARG A 298 11.75 -24.59 2.05
CA ARG A 298 10.28 -24.75 2.20
C ARG A 298 9.51 -23.46 1.95
N GLN A 299 10.07 -22.30 2.26
CA GLN A 299 9.44 -21.00 2.02
C GLN A 299 9.27 -20.77 0.52
N LEU A 300 10.29 -21.09 -0.29
CA LEU A 300 10.20 -20.98 -1.75
C LEU A 300 9.08 -21.85 -2.33
N ARG A 301 8.88 -23.06 -1.79
CA ARG A 301 7.76 -23.93 -2.21
C ARG A 301 6.40 -23.37 -1.81
N GLN A 302 6.31 -22.80 -0.63
CA GLN A 302 5.08 -22.18 -0.13
C GLN A 302 4.74 -20.93 -0.94
N GLU A 303 5.71 -20.07 -1.22
CA GLU A 303 5.51 -18.87 -2.03
C GLU A 303 5.23 -19.19 -3.50
N ARG A 304 5.81 -20.28 -4.02
CA ARG A 304 5.42 -20.79 -5.34
C ARG A 304 3.97 -21.28 -5.34
N LEU A 305 3.52 -21.92 -4.27
CA LEU A 305 2.13 -22.32 -4.11
C LEU A 305 1.22 -21.08 -3.97
N ASP A 306 1.60 -20.11 -3.16
CA ASP A 306 0.86 -18.86 -2.97
C ASP A 306 0.76 -18.11 -4.31
N GLN A 307 1.85 -17.98 -5.06
CA GLN A 307 1.85 -17.44 -6.42
C GLN A 307 0.90 -18.20 -7.34
N LEU A 308 0.91 -19.53 -7.32
CA LEU A 308 0.00 -20.33 -8.12
C LEU A 308 -1.46 -20.14 -7.69
N ILE A 309 -1.73 -19.91 -6.40
CA ILE A 309 -3.07 -19.53 -5.91
C ILE A 309 -3.47 -18.15 -6.44
N TYR A 310 -2.57 -17.15 -6.38
CA TYR A 310 -2.84 -15.82 -6.95
C TYR A 310 -3.13 -15.89 -8.46
N LEU A 311 -2.34 -16.63 -9.22
CA LEU A 311 -2.53 -16.80 -10.66
C LEU A 311 -3.80 -17.62 -10.96
N ALA A 312 -3.97 -18.79 -10.36
CA ALA A 312 -5.05 -19.71 -10.73
C ALA A 312 -6.42 -19.33 -10.12
N VAL A 313 -6.45 -18.80 -8.89
CA VAL A 313 -7.71 -18.49 -8.19
C VAL A 313 -8.11 -17.04 -8.40
N MET A 314 -7.14 -16.12 -8.40
CA MET A 314 -7.43 -14.68 -8.54
C MET A 314 -7.16 -14.14 -9.93
N ASN A 315 -6.76 -14.99 -10.88
CA ASN A 315 -6.48 -14.61 -12.27
C ASN A 315 -5.53 -13.41 -12.34
N ALA A 316 -4.53 -13.38 -11.45
CA ALA A 316 -3.72 -12.19 -11.19
C ALA A 316 -2.93 -11.71 -12.43
N ASP A 317 -2.65 -12.61 -13.37
CA ASP A 317 -2.04 -12.36 -14.66
C ASP A 317 -2.98 -11.71 -15.69
N HIS A 318 -4.28 -11.65 -15.41
CA HIS A 318 -5.29 -11.00 -16.23
C HIS A 318 -5.87 -9.73 -15.56
N LEU A 319 -5.22 -9.22 -14.51
CA LEU A 319 -5.62 -7.96 -13.90
C LEU A 319 -5.41 -6.78 -14.86
N PRO A 320 -6.18 -5.68 -14.71
CA PRO A 320 -6.13 -4.55 -15.63
C PRO A 320 -4.71 -4.02 -15.86
N GLY A 321 -4.30 -3.84 -17.11
CA GLY A 321 -2.98 -3.32 -17.44
C GLY A 321 -2.80 -1.83 -17.07
N PRO A 322 -1.60 -1.27 -17.30
CA PRO A 322 -1.25 0.10 -16.92
C PRO A 322 -2.12 1.19 -17.55
N GLU A 323 -2.85 0.88 -18.61
CA GLU A 323 -3.84 1.73 -19.28
C GLU A 323 -5.11 2.01 -18.46
N VAL A 324 -5.37 1.24 -17.39
CA VAL A 324 -6.49 1.49 -16.47
C VAL A 324 -5.98 2.18 -15.21
N GLU A 325 -6.44 3.41 -15.00
CA GLU A 325 -6.01 4.30 -13.91
C GLU A 325 -6.87 4.13 -12.65
N SER A 326 -6.22 4.25 -11.50
CA SER A 326 -6.86 4.35 -10.19
C SER A 326 -6.39 5.62 -9.49
N PRO A 327 -7.13 6.14 -8.48
CA PRO A 327 -6.65 7.27 -7.69
C PRO A 327 -5.30 7.05 -7.00
N MET A 328 -4.88 5.79 -6.74
CA MET A 328 -3.51 5.50 -6.29
C MET A 328 -2.49 5.60 -7.44
N SER A 329 -2.84 5.11 -8.62
CA SER A 329 -2.00 5.20 -9.82
C SER A 329 -1.72 6.66 -10.19
N ASP A 330 -2.74 7.52 -10.08
CA ASP A 330 -2.64 8.96 -10.35
C ASP A 330 -1.83 9.70 -9.29
N PHE A 331 -1.97 9.32 -8.01
CA PHE A 331 -1.20 9.90 -6.91
C PHE A 331 0.31 9.68 -7.06
N TYR A 332 0.73 8.59 -7.70
CA TYR A 332 2.15 8.25 -7.92
C TYR A 332 2.70 8.68 -9.29
N ARG A 333 1.87 9.25 -10.19
CA ARG A 333 2.35 9.88 -11.42
C ARG A 333 2.80 11.31 -11.13
N PHE A 334 3.98 11.44 -10.54
CA PHE A 334 4.68 12.72 -10.56
C PHE A 334 5.34 12.90 -11.93
N ASP A 335 5.17 14.08 -12.54
CA ASP A 335 5.98 14.47 -13.69
C ASP A 335 7.42 14.66 -13.20
N THR A 336 8.25 13.62 -13.38
CA THR A 336 9.68 13.67 -13.05
C THR A 336 10.51 14.22 -14.20
N THR A 337 9.88 14.73 -15.27
CA THR A 337 10.60 15.38 -16.36
C THR A 337 11.22 16.65 -15.78
N PRO A 338 12.56 16.79 -15.78
CA PRO A 338 13.19 18.03 -15.35
C PRO A 338 12.62 19.17 -16.19
N ASP A 339 12.26 20.29 -15.55
CA ASP A 339 11.99 21.52 -16.28
C ASP A 339 13.11 21.74 -17.29
N PRO A 340 12.82 22.00 -18.57
CA PRO A 340 13.86 22.31 -19.54
C PRO A 340 14.67 23.48 -18.99
N LEU A 341 15.98 23.27 -18.85
CA LEU A 341 16.91 24.28 -18.38
C LEU A 341 16.61 25.61 -19.12
N PRO A 342 16.53 26.75 -18.41
CA PRO A 342 16.33 28.02 -19.05
C PRO A 342 17.39 28.17 -20.14
N ALA A 343 16.94 28.45 -21.36
CA ALA A 343 17.82 28.64 -22.50
C ALA A 343 18.89 29.66 -22.10
N ALA A 344 20.16 29.32 -22.32
CA ALA A 344 21.27 30.21 -22.02
C ALA A 344 21.08 31.51 -22.80
N GLU A 345 20.56 32.55 -22.14
CA GLU A 345 20.52 33.89 -22.68
C GLU A 345 21.96 34.38 -22.81
N GLY A 346 22.31 34.71 -24.05
CA GLY A 346 23.51 35.38 -24.54
C GLY A 346 24.59 35.73 -23.52
N LEU A 347 25.65 34.92 -23.50
CA LEU A 347 26.98 35.47 -23.25
C LEU A 347 27.39 36.24 -24.49
N ASP A 348 27.02 37.53 -24.52
CA ASP A 348 27.54 38.49 -25.47
C ASP A 348 29.07 38.51 -25.37
N GLN A 349 29.69 38.16 -26.50
CA GLN A 349 31.09 38.42 -26.78
C GLN A 349 31.27 39.93 -26.95
N GLU A 350 31.70 40.64 -25.91
CA GLU A 350 32.37 41.93 -26.08
C GLU A 350 33.87 41.79 -25.75
N GLY A 351 34.66 41.76 -26.82
CA GLY A 351 35.73 42.73 -27.06
C GLY A 351 36.88 42.84 -26.05
N GLY A 352 38.05 42.33 -26.43
CA GLY A 352 39.30 42.50 -25.68
C GLY A 352 39.92 43.89 -25.71
N GLY A 353 41.04 44.03 -24.99
CA GLY A 353 41.92 45.20 -25.09
C GLY A 353 43.01 45.27 -24.01
N ALA A 354 44.25 45.06 -24.47
CA ALA A 354 45.56 45.33 -23.85
C ALA A 354 46.07 44.39 -22.75
#